data_AF-A0AAQ0LZN5-F1
#
_entry.id   AF-A0AAQ0LZN5-F1
#
_cell.length_a   1.000
_cell.length_b   1.000
_cell.length_c   1.000
_cell.angle_alpha   90.00
_cell.angle_beta   90.00
_cell.angle_gamma   90.00
#
_symmetry.space_group_name_H-M   'P 1'
#
loop_
_entity.id
_entity.type
_entity.pdbx_description
1 polymer ?
#
loop_
_entity_poly.entity_id
_entity_poly.type
_entity_poly.pdbx_seq_one_letter_code
_entity_poly.pdbx_strand_id
1 'polypeptide(L)'
;MIFVYIILSAILLYYAIKYGIRDGLIDRDSNKEKLIYLNKSASLFEEIGDLYSAVSKEHKAKRIYNEAFDTLLSEKSPKEKYNNLVQYKQEIKSITL
;
A
#
# COMPACT_ATOMS: atom_id res chain seq x y z
N MET A 1 25.37 -24.08 40.28
CA MET A 1 25.45 -24.07 38.80
C MET A 1 24.09 -24.22 38.13
N ILE A 2 23.32 -25.29 38.40
CA ILE A 2 21.99 -25.52 37.79
C ILE A 2 21.01 -24.35 37.97
N PHE A 3 20.97 -23.73 39.16
CA PHE A 3 20.09 -22.60 39.45
C PHE A 3 20.38 -21.36 38.58
N VAL A 4 21.65 -21.12 38.25
CA VAL A 4 22.06 -20.01 37.39
C VAL A 4 21.59 -20.23 35.96
N TYR A 5 21.67 -21.47 35.46
CA TYR A 5 21.15 -21.83 34.13
C TYR A 5 19.64 -21.67 34.05
N ILE A 6 18.90 -22.03 35.11
CA ILE A 6 17.44 -21.83 35.16
C ILE A 6 17.08 -20.35 35.03
N ILE A 7 17.77 -19.48 35.79
CA ILE A 7 17.53 -18.03 35.73
C ILE A 7 17.91 -17.46 34.36
N LEU A 8 19.06 -17.86 33.81
CA LEU A 8 19.53 -17.39 32.51
C LEU A 8 18.58 -17.83 31.38
N SER A 9 18.12 -19.08 31.39
CA SER A 9 17.14 -19.60 30.43
C SER A 9 15.79 -18.88 30.54
N ALA A 10 15.34 -18.54 31.75
CA ALA A 10 14.11 -17.78 31.94
C ALA A 10 14.21 -16.36 31.36
N ILE A 11 15.36 -15.70 31.53
CA ILE A 11 15.63 -14.36 30.97
C ILE A 11 15.66 -14.43 29.43
N LEU A 12 16.35 -15.42 28.86
CA LEU A 12 16.40 -15.60 27.40
C LEU A 12 15.02 -15.90 26.81
N LEU A 13 14.24 -16.75 27.47
CA LEU A 13 12.87 -17.08 27.06
C LEU A 13 11.96 -15.83 27.11
N TYR A 14 12.09 -15.02 28.16
CA TYR A 14 11.35 -13.75 28.27
C TYR A 14 11.63 -12.83 27.08
N TYR A 15 12.90 -12.65 26.72
CA TYR A 15 13.27 -11.80 25.61
C TYR A 15 12.84 -12.37 24.26
N ALA A 16 12.97 -13.69 24.05
CA ALA A 16 12.52 -14.35 22.83
C ALA A 16 11.01 -14.18 22.61
N ILE A 17 10.19 -14.40 23.66
CA ILE A 17 8.74 -14.21 23.58
C ILE A 17 8.40 -12.73 23.37
N LYS A 18 9.03 -11.82 24.15
CA LYS A 18 8.75 -10.40 24.09
C LYS A 18 9.04 -9.80 22.72
N TYR A 19 10.20 -10.12 22.14
CA TYR A 19 10.58 -9.59 20.83
C TYR A 19 9.89 -10.34 19.69
N GLY A 20 9.74 -11.66 19.76
CA GLY A 20 9.03 -12.44 18.74
C GLY A 20 7.56 -12.04 18.58
N ILE A 21 6.84 -11.80 19.68
CA ILE A 21 5.45 -11.31 19.63
C ILE A 21 5.40 -9.89 19.05
N ARG A 22 6.32 -9.01 19.45
CA ARG A 22 6.35 -7.62 18.96
C ARG A 22 6.62 -7.56 17.46
N ASP A 23 7.62 -8.31 16.98
CA ASP A 23 7.99 -8.31 15.56
C ASP A 23 6.88 -8.96 14.72
N GLY A 24 6.27 -10.07 15.20
CA GLY A 24 5.12 -10.69 14.54
C GLY A 24 3.87 -9.80 14.48
N LEU A 25 3.64 -8.94 15.48
CA LEU A 25 2.56 -7.94 15.46
C LEU A 25 2.85 -6.81 14.46
N ILE A 26 4.09 -6.29 14.44
CA ILE A 26 4.51 -5.22 13.53
C ILE A 26 4.41 -5.68 12.07
N ASP A 27 4.88 -6.89 11.75
CA ASP A 27 4.78 -7.44 10.40
C ASP A 27 3.34 -7.62 9.95
N ARG A 28 2.47 -8.08 10.87
CA ARG A 28 1.05 -8.25 10.58
C ARG A 28 0.36 -6.90 10.31
N ASP A 29 0.64 -5.89 11.13
CA ASP A 29 0.02 -4.58 10.99
C ASP A 29 0.54 -3.82 9.76
N SER A 30 1.84 -3.91 9.48
CA SER A 30 2.46 -3.42 8.24
C SER A 30 1.84 -4.07 7.00
N ASN A 31 1.66 -5.40 7.04
CA ASN A 31 1.04 -6.11 5.91
C ASN A 31 -0.43 -5.75 5.75
N LYS A 32 -1.19 -5.55 6.83
CA LYS A 32 -2.57 -5.04 6.77
C LYS A 32 -2.63 -3.66 6.14
N GLU A 33 -1.77 -2.74 6.57
CA GLU A 33 -1.72 -1.39 6.03
C GLU A 33 -1.39 -1.41 4.53
N LYS A 34 -0.40 -2.23 4.14
CA LYS A 34 -0.05 -2.48 2.74
C LYS A 34 -1.25 -2.94 1.91
N LEU A 35 -2.00 -3.93 2.40
CA LEU A 35 -3.19 -4.47 1.74
C LEU A 35 -4.29 -3.42 1.60
N ILE A 36 -4.50 -2.58 2.63
CA ILE A 36 -5.47 -1.48 2.59
C ILE A 36 -5.11 -0.50 1.48
N TYR A 37 -3.85 -0.09 1.36
CA TYR A 37 -3.42 0.84 0.31
C TYR A 37 -3.53 0.25 -1.10
N LEU A 38 -3.25 -1.04 -1.27
CA LEU A 38 -3.45 -1.71 -2.55
C LEU A 38 -4.93 -1.73 -2.95
N ASN A 39 -5.82 -2.09 -2.02
CA ASN A 39 -7.26 -2.09 -2.29
C ASN A 39 -7.79 -0.69 -2.62
N LYS A 40 -7.35 0.33 -1.87
CA LYS A 40 -7.69 1.74 -2.16
C LYS A 40 -7.17 2.19 -3.52
N SER A 41 -5.97 1.76 -3.91
CA SER A 41 -5.37 2.08 -5.21
C SER A 41 -6.15 1.43 -6.36
N ALA A 42 -6.59 0.18 -6.20
CA ALA A 42 -7.41 -0.50 -7.20
C ALA A 42 -8.76 0.21 -7.39
N SER A 43 -9.45 0.55 -6.30
CA SER A 43 -10.70 1.32 -6.33
C SER A 43 -10.52 2.69 -7.01
N LEU A 44 -9.43 3.41 -6.70
CA LEU A 44 -9.15 4.69 -7.37
C LEU A 44 -8.90 4.52 -8.87
N PHE A 45 -8.22 3.43 -9.26
CA PHE A 45 -7.96 3.16 -10.66
C PHE A 45 -9.25 2.86 -11.44
N GLU A 46 -10.20 2.13 -10.85
CA GLU A 46 -11.54 1.95 -11.43
C GLU A 46 -12.24 3.31 -11.64
N GLU A 47 -12.23 4.19 -10.64
CA GLU A 47 -12.83 5.52 -10.76
C GLU A 47 -12.15 6.38 -11.86
N ILE A 48 -10.84 6.25 -12.05
CA ILE A 48 -10.12 6.89 -13.16
C ILE A 48 -10.57 6.30 -14.50
N GLY A 49 -10.80 4.99 -14.56
CA GLY A 49 -11.35 4.30 -15.73
C GLY A 49 -12.75 4.80 -16.10
N ASP A 50 -13.62 4.99 -15.11
CA ASP A 50 -14.96 5.55 -15.30
C ASP A 50 -14.89 6.98 -15.84
N LEU A 51 -14.05 7.83 -15.26
CA LEU A 51 -13.83 9.19 -15.75
C LEU A 51 -13.24 9.19 -17.16
N TYR A 52 -12.26 8.32 -17.43
CA TYR A 52 -11.68 8.17 -18.76
C TYR A 52 -12.73 7.77 -19.79
N SER A 53 -13.65 6.86 -19.45
CA SER A 53 -14.72 6.44 -20.37
C SER A 53 -15.56 7.63 -20.85
N ALA A 54 -15.84 8.58 -19.95
CA ALA A 54 -16.63 9.78 -20.22
C ALA A 54 -15.91 10.78 -21.16
N VAL A 55 -14.59 10.89 -21.05
CA VAL A 55 -13.76 11.83 -21.84
C VAL A 55 -12.82 11.13 -22.81
N SER A 56 -13.12 9.89 -23.19
CA SER A 56 -12.20 8.99 -23.91
C SER A 56 -11.69 9.50 -25.26
N LYS A 57 -12.39 10.47 -25.86
CA LYS A 57 -12.01 11.15 -27.11
C LYS A 57 -10.84 12.12 -26.92
N GLU A 58 -10.56 12.54 -25.69
CA GLU A 58 -9.46 13.43 -25.35
C GLU A 58 -8.14 12.67 -25.26
N HIS A 59 -7.18 13.05 -26.12
CA HIS A 59 -5.84 12.46 -26.09
C HIS A 59 -5.15 12.60 -24.73
N LYS A 60 -5.41 13.71 -24.04
CA LYS A 60 -4.86 13.98 -22.71
C LYS A 60 -5.43 13.00 -21.66
N ALA A 61 -6.72 12.65 -21.74
CA ALA A 61 -7.34 11.69 -20.84
C ALA A 61 -6.77 10.28 -21.03
N LYS A 62 -6.53 9.86 -22.29
CA LYS A 62 -5.86 8.59 -22.59
C LYS A 62 -4.46 8.50 -22.00
N ARG A 63 -3.69 9.60 -22.09
CA ARG A 63 -2.34 9.66 -21.49
C ARG A 63 -2.40 9.47 -19.97
N ILE A 64 -3.28 10.20 -19.29
CA ILE A 64 -3.44 10.11 -17.83
C ILE A 64 -3.85 8.70 -17.41
N TYR A 65 -4.79 8.08 -18.13
CA TYR A 65 -5.21 6.70 -17.85
C TYR A 65 -4.04 5.71 -17.99
N ASN A 66 -3.23 5.83 -19.04
CA ASN A 66 -2.06 4.98 -19.22
C ASN A 66 -1.01 5.18 -18.12
N GLU A 67 -0.71 6.42 -17.73
CA GLU A 67 0.23 6.72 -16.65
C GLU A 67 -0.28 6.21 -15.29
N ALA A 68 -1.58 6.27 -15.05
CA ALA A 68 -2.23 5.68 -13.87
C ALA A 68 -2.08 4.15 -13.87
N PHE A 69 -2.26 3.50 -15.02
CA PHE A 69 -2.09 2.06 -15.17
C PHE A 69 -0.64 1.62 -14.94
N ASP A 70 0.32 2.32 -15.56
CA ASP A 70 1.76 2.07 -15.38
C ASP A 70 2.16 2.24 -13.91
N THR A 71 1.61 3.25 -13.23
CA THR A 71 1.85 3.48 -11.80
C THR A 71 1.29 2.35 -10.94
N LEU A 72 0.10 1.83 -11.27
CA LEU A 72 -0.50 0.70 -10.56
C LEU A 72 0.38 -0.56 -10.68
N LEU A 73 0.97 -0.79 -11.85
CA LEU A 73 1.86 -1.94 -12.12
C LEU A 73 3.31 -1.75 -11.66
N SER A 74 3.75 -0.52 -11.40
CA SER A 74 5.12 -0.22 -10.99
C SER A 74 5.54 -0.89 -9.67
N GLU A 75 6.84 -0.91 -9.38
CA GLU A 75 7.37 -1.43 -8.10
C GLU A 75 7.30 -0.41 -6.94
N LYS A 76 6.61 0.73 -7.14
CA LYS A 76 6.44 1.76 -6.11
C LYS A 76 5.75 1.23 -4.86
N SER A 77 6.02 1.85 -3.72
CA SER A 77 5.34 1.49 -2.47
C SER A 77 3.82 1.72 -2.59
N PRO A 78 2.95 0.92 -1.94
CA PRO A 78 1.50 1.06 -2.09
C PRO A 78 0.96 2.44 -1.71
N LYS A 79 1.58 3.09 -0.73
CA LYS A 79 1.24 4.45 -0.33
C LYS A 79 1.57 5.47 -1.43
N GLU A 80 2.71 5.32 -2.08
CA GLU A 80 3.12 6.18 -3.19
C GLU A 80 2.24 5.96 -4.43
N LYS A 81 1.89 4.70 -4.74
CA LYS A 81 0.90 4.38 -5.79
C LYS A 81 -0.42 5.10 -5.54
N TYR A 82 -0.95 4.97 -4.33
CA TYR A 82 -2.19 5.63 -3.92
C TYR A 82 -2.13 7.16 -4.12
N ASN A 83 -1.06 7.80 -3.65
CA ASN A 83 -0.91 9.25 -3.77
C ASN A 83 -0.85 9.72 -5.24
N ASN A 84 -0.12 9.00 -6.09
CA ASN A 84 -0.04 9.32 -7.52
C ASN A 84 -1.39 9.13 -8.21
N LEU A 85 -2.13 8.04 -7.90
CA LEU A 85 -3.47 7.82 -8.45
C LEU A 85 -4.46 8.91 -8.02
N VAL A 86 -4.36 9.44 -6.80
CA VAL A 86 -5.16 10.60 -6.39
C VAL A 86 -4.89 11.82 -7.28
N GLN A 87 -3.63 12.08 -7.64
CA GLN A 87 -3.28 13.18 -8.56
C GLN A 87 -3.86 12.95 -9.96
N TYR A 88 -3.66 11.76 -10.54
CA TYR A 88 -4.22 11.43 -11.85
C TYR A 88 -5.75 11.54 -11.91
N LYS A 89 -6.43 11.14 -10.83
CA LYS A 89 -7.88 11.33 -10.70
C LYS A 89 -8.25 12.82 -10.73
N GLN A 90 -7.50 13.70 -10.09
CA GLN A 90 -7.74 15.14 -10.14
C GLN A 90 -7.49 15.71 -11.54
N GLU A 91 -6.41 15.27 -12.20
CA GLU A 91 -6.08 15.70 -13.56
C GLU A 91 -7.16 15.29 -14.56
N ILE A 92 -7.62 14.03 -14.54
CA ILE A 92 -8.67 13.58 -15.47
C ILE A 92 -10.02 14.25 -15.18
N LYS A 93 -10.31 14.51 -13.89
CA LYS A 93 -11.50 15.26 -13.49
C LYS A 93 -11.46 16.70 -14.03
N SER A 94 -10.31 17.35 -14.07
CA SER A 94 -10.15 18.69 -14.66
C SER A 94 -10.33 18.75 -16.19
N ILE A 95 -10.36 17.61 -16.87
CA ILE A 95 -10.70 17.51 -18.30
C ILE A 95 -12.21 17.32 -18.48
N THR A 96 -12.86 16.69 -17.49
CA THR A 96 -14.30 16.43 -17.50
C THR A 96 -15.12 17.67 -17.09
N LEU A 97 -14.55 18.56 -16.29
CA LEU A 97 -15.15 19.77 -15.70
C LEU A 97 -14.77 21.00 -16.51
#